data_AF-A0A534QWM2-F1
#
_entry.id   AF-A0A534QWM2-F1
#
_cell.length_a   1.000
_cell.length_b   1.000
_cell.length_c   1.000
_cell.angle_alpha   90.00
_cell.angle_beta   90.00
_cell.angle_gamma   90.00
#
_symmetry.space_group_name_H-M   'P 1'
#
loop_
_entity.id
_entity.type
_entity.pdbx_description
1 polymer ?
#
loop_
_entity_poly.entity_id
_entity_poly.type
_entity_poly.pdbx_seq_one_letter_code
_entity_poly.pdbx_strand_id
1 'polypeptide(L)'
;MMEQVGASVIDADGHVLEPRGMWQRYLDRRLADLILVPEAASGLRILPADQNPQARRPHPISGTVGGLTGLAGAVGKRADDVLTGKITYDDAPAGAFDGTARLRDMDVDGIDIAVLYPTIGLSIGNAPAGIAEGLCRAYNDWLRDYCAADPGRLIGIGAVPMTDMDAAVAETRRCVRELGFHGVFIRPNPYGGRHVDDPWYHPLWKTAAELGVPVGFHPLAMWDMPGATLHFDFPDISYAAAAGFTLDSMVTLTHLIFSGVLDRFRELQVIVLESSGGWVYTWLERLAHHMKILPSLRPAVKRGAIEQFHDQVWVSFDPDARSPARRARPADGTPPGAPRSRRRS
;
A
#
# COMPACT_ATOMS: atom_id res chain seq x y z
N MET A 1 -33.83 -23.84 -6.83
CA MET A 1 -32.37 -23.88 -6.62
C MET A 1 -31.84 -22.59 -7.20
N MET A 2 -31.58 -21.58 -6.36
CA MET A 2 -31.05 -20.30 -6.84
C MET A 2 -29.58 -20.53 -7.17
N GLU A 3 -29.25 -20.38 -8.44
CA GLU A 3 -27.89 -20.43 -8.96
C GLU A 3 -27.10 -19.28 -8.30
N GLN A 4 -26.18 -19.60 -7.40
CA GLN A 4 -25.19 -18.63 -6.94
C GLN A 4 -24.36 -18.24 -8.16
N VAL A 5 -24.57 -17.03 -8.67
CA VAL A 5 -23.64 -16.41 -9.60
C VAL A 5 -22.33 -16.24 -8.82
N GLY A 6 -21.38 -17.15 -9.02
CA GLY A 6 -20.10 -17.17 -8.30
C GLY A 6 -19.26 -15.97 -8.72
N ALA A 7 -19.34 -14.88 -7.97
CA ALA A 7 -18.44 -13.75 -8.15
C ALA A 7 -17.05 -14.14 -7.63
N SER A 8 -16.00 -13.82 -8.41
CA SER A 8 -14.62 -14.05 -7.99
C SER A 8 -14.26 -13.23 -6.75
N VAL A 9 -13.55 -13.84 -5.80
CA VAL A 9 -12.99 -13.19 -4.61
C VAL A 9 -11.59 -12.68 -4.95
N ILE A 10 -11.43 -11.36 -4.98
CA ILE A 10 -10.17 -10.69 -5.26
C ILE A 10 -9.63 -10.08 -3.96
N ASP A 11 -8.46 -10.53 -3.54
CA ASP A 11 -7.66 -9.81 -2.55
C ASP A 11 -6.99 -8.62 -3.25
N ALA A 12 -7.46 -7.41 -2.91
CA ALA A 12 -7.01 -6.17 -3.54
C ALA A 12 -5.72 -5.60 -2.92
N ASP A 13 -5.23 -6.18 -1.82
CA ASP A 13 -4.15 -5.64 -1.00
C ASP A 13 -3.29 -6.74 -0.37
N GLY A 14 -2.87 -7.70 -1.21
CA GLY A 14 -2.02 -8.81 -0.79
C GLY A 14 -0.56 -8.37 -0.65
N HIS A 15 0.10 -8.78 0.42
CA HIS A 15 1.53 -8.50 0.62
C HIS A 15 2.42 -9.69 0.29
N VAL A 16 3.53 -9.41 -0.38
CA VAL A 16 4.69 -10.30 -0.46
C VAL A 16 5.80 -9.79 0.45
N LEU A 17 6.59 -10.71 1.00
CA LEU A 17 7.72 -10.39 1.87
C LEU A 17 9.01 -10.63 1.08
N GLU A 18 9.80 -9.59 0.88
CA GLU A 18 11.02 -9.63 0.07
C GLU A 18 12.10 -10.52 0.72
N PRO A 19 12.60 -11.58 0.05
CA PRO A 19 13.62 -12.49 0.57
C PRO A 19 14.90 -11.77 1.04
N ARG A 20 15.53 -12.21 2.13
CA ARG A 20 16.83 -11.67 2.60
C ARG A 20 17.91 -11.67 1.50
N GLY A 21 17.88 -12.68 0.63
CA GLY A 21 18.81 -12.89 -0.49
C GLY A 21 18.40 -12.22 -1.80
N MET A 22 17.23 -11.60 -1.85
CA MET A 22 16.67 -11.02 -3.08
C MET A 22 17.52 -9.86 -3.57
N TRP A 23 17.88 -8.92 -2.68
CA TRP A 23 18.63 -7.73 -3.07
C TRP A 23 20.00 -8.09 -3.65
N GLN A 24 20.70 -9.08 -3.09
CA GLN A 24 21.98 -9.55 -3.61
C GLN A 24 21.86 -10.23 -4.98
N ARG A 25 20.68 -10.79 -5.30
CA ARG A 25 20.43 -11.50 -6.55
C ARG A 25 19.95 -10.58 -7.67
N TYR A 26 19.10 -9.60 -7.36
CA TYR A 26 18.40 -8.77 -8.34
C TYR A 26 18.94 -7.34 -8.45
N LEU A 27 19.69 -6.86 -7.44
CA LEU A 27 20.25 -5.52 -7.45
C LEU A 27 21.65 -5.52 -8.08
N ASP A 28 21.99 -4.43 -8.79
CA ASP A 28 23.37 -4.20 -9.25
C ASP A 28 24.34 -4.30 -8.07
N ARG A 29 25.46 -5.01 -8.27
CA ARG A 29 26.43 -5.31 -7.22
C ARG A 29 26.94 -4.06 -6.50
N ARG A 30 27.11 -2.94 -7.21
CA ARG A 30 27.57 -1.67 -6.62
C ARG A 30 26.53 -1.07 -5.66
N LEU A 31 25.25 -1.24 -5.97
CA LEU A 31 24.17 -0.80 -5.09
C LEU A 31 23.94 -1.80 -3.95
N ALA A 32 24.10 -3.11 -4.21
CA ALA A 32 24.00 -4.14 -3.17
C ALA A 32 25.01 -3.90 -2.03
N ASP A 33 26.24 -3.50 -2.35
CA ASP A 33 27.27 -3.17 -1.37
C ASP A 33 26.91 -1.95 -0.49
N LEU A 34 26.05 -1.03 -0.97
CA LEU A 34 25.57 0.12 -0.20
C LEU A 34 24.42 -0.23 0.77
N ILE A 35 23.74 -1.34 0.52
CA ILE A 35 22.46 -1.70 1.15
C ILE A 35 22.62 -2.90 2.12
N LEU A 36 23.76 -3.60 2.05
CA LEU A 36 24.06 -4.79 2.85
C LEU A 36 24.36 -4.48 4.32
N VAL A 37 23.41 -4.81 5.20
CA VAL A 37 23.73 -5.39 6.52
C VAL A 37 22.91 -6.67 6.72
N PRO A 38 23.43 -7.83 6.27
CA PRO A 38 22.70 -9.11 6.28
C PRO A 38 22.48 -9.74 7.66
N GLU A 39 23.10 -9.21 8.72
CA GLU A 39 23.14 -9.84 10.05
C GLU A 39 22.16 -9.27 11.07
N ALA A 40 21.47 -8.17 10.74
CA ALA A 40 20.46 -7.63 11.65
C ALA A 40 19.17 -8.45 11.55
N ALA A 41 18.52 -8.71 12.68
CA ALA A 41 17.17 -9.26 12.77
C ALA A 41 16.09 -8.36 12.12
N SER A 42 16.50 -7.30 11.42
CA SER A 42 15.70 -6.12 11.10
C SER A 42 15.95 -5.52 9.69
N GLY A 43 16.08 -6.33 8.64
CA GLY A 43 15.81 -5.88 7.25
C GLY A 43 16.71 -4.80 6.65
N LEU A 44 16.29 -4.30 5.47
CA LEU A 44 17.07 -3.56 4.46
C LEU A 44 17.61 -2.21 4.92
N ARG A 45 18.83 -2.10 5.48
CA ARG A 45 19.42 -0.79 5.85
C ARG A 45 19.78 0.07 4.62
N ILE A 46 18.93 1.05 4.28
CA ILE A 46 19.14 1.95 3.13
C ILE A 46 20.19 3.04 3.43
N LEU A 47 20.32 3.51 4.69
CA LEU A 47 21.38 4.45 5.12
C LEU A 47 21.74 4.27 6.61
N PRO A 48 22.98 4.60 7.02
CA PRO A 48 23.35 4.78 8.43
C PRO A 48 22.46 5.82 9.13
N ALA A 49 22.06 5.57 10.38
CA ALA A 49 21.12 6.41 11.13
C ALA A 49 21.65 7.85 11.36
N ASP A 50 22.97 8.02 11.42
CA ASP A 50 23.70 9.29 11.55
C ASP A 50 23.73 10.11 10.25
N GLN A 51 23.47 9.49 9.11
CA GLN A 51 23.39 10.15 7.79
C GLN A 51 21.95 10.38 7.34
N ASN A 52 20.97 10.05 8.18
CA ASN A 52 19.57 10.32 7.90
C ASN A 52 19.16 11.70 8.45
N PRO A 53 18.93 12.72 7.60
CA PRO A 53 18.46 14.05 8.03
C PRO A 53 17.07 14.02 8.69
N GLN A 54 16.39 12.87 8.72
CA GLN A 54 15.07 12.64 9.30
C GLN A 54 15.09 11.84 10.62
N ALA A 55 16.27 11.59 11.20
CA ALA A 55 16.49 10.75 12.39
C ALA A 55 15.96 11.32 13.73
N ARG A 56 14.83 12.04 13.76
CA ARG A 56 14.17 12.44 15.01
C ARG A 56 13.63 11.24 15.80
N ARG A 57 13.42 10.10 15.14
CA ARG A 57 13.14 8.80 15.73
C ARG A 57 13.94 7.74 14.96
N PRO A 58 14.45 6.67 15.61
CA PRO A 58 15.20 5.64 14.91
C PRO A 58 14.36 5.10 13.76
N HIS A 59 14.89 5.17 12.53
CA HIS A 59 14.25 4.61 11.36
C HIS A 59 14.01 3.11 11.64
N PRO A 60 12.78 2.58 11.51
CA PRO A 60 12.54 1.15 11.74
C PRO A 60 13.40 0.23 10.87
N ILE A 61 13.80 0.72 9.69
CA ILE A 61 14.79 0.11 8.79
C ILE A 61 16.19 -0.04 9.45
N SER A 62 16.54 0.85 10.38
CA SER A 62 17.81 0.79 11.11
C SER A 62 17.73 0.01 12.44
N GLY A 63 16.55 -0.39 12.92
CA GLY A 63 16.38 -0.85 14.30
C GLY A 63 15.35 -1.94 14.59
N THR A 64 14.22 -2.05 13.89
CA THR A 64 13.16 -3.01 14.26
C THR A 64 12.23 -3.41 13.10
N VAL A 65 12.76 -3.66 11.90
CA VAL A 65 11.98 -4.29 10.82
C VAL A 65 11.35 -5.61 11.27
N GLY A 66 11.90 -6.30 12.29
CA GLY A 66 11.29 -7.50 12.88
C GLY A 66 9.80 -7.34 13.26
N GLY A 67 9.38 -6.16 13.70
CA GLY A 67 7.98 -5.87 14.04
C GLY A 67 7.08 -5.62 12.81
N LEU A 68 7.61 -5.04 11.74
CA LEU A 68 6.86 -4.78 10.51
C LEU A 68 6.81 -6.04 9.61
N THR A 69 7.92 -6.77 9.50
CA THR A 69 8.00 -8.04 8.75
C THR A 69 7.27 -9.15 9.43
N GLY A 70 7.28 -9.17 10.77
CA GLY A 70 6.42 -10.11 11.47
C GLY A 70 4.95 -9.77 11.26
N LEU A 71 4.54 -8.51 11.04
CA LEU A 71 3.13 -8.14 10.86
C LEU A 71 2.61 -8.63 9.49
N ALA A 72 3.41 -8.43 8.43
CA ALA A 72 3.12 -8.95 7.09
C ALA A 72 3.25 -10.48 6.98
N GLY A 73 4.12 -11.10 7.80
CA GLY A 73 4.26 -12.55 7.92
C GLY A 73 3.36 -13.21 8.98
N ALA A 74 2.50 -12.46 9.67
CA ALA A 74 1.70 -12.93 10.80
C ALA A 74 0.27 -13.31 10.44
N VAL A 75 0.04 -13.82 9.22
CA VAL A 75 -1.27 -14.41 8.90
C VAL A 75 -1.60 -15.49 9.95
N GLY A 76 -2.64 -15.25 10.75
CA GLY A 76 -3.06 -16.11 11.86
C GLY A 76 -2.26 -16.00 13.17
N LYS A 77 -1.35 -15.03 13.33
CA LYS A 77 -0.55 -14.81 14.55
C LYS A 77 -0.93 -13.50 15.25
N ARG A 78 -0.63 -13.37 16.54
CA ARG A 78 -0.91 -12.12 17.29
C ARG A 78 0.12 -11.05 16.94
N ALA A 79 -0.37 -9.85 16.60
CA ALA A 79 0.47 -8.66 16.38
C ALA A 79 1.42 -8.37 17.57
N ASP A 80 1.00 -8.63 18.80
CA ASP A 80 1.88 -8.46 19.98
C ASP A 80 3.10 -9.40 19.97
N ASP A 81 2.94 -10.64 19.48
CA ASP A 81 4.03 -11.62 19.47
C ASP A 81 5.08 -11.28 18.41
N VAL A 82 4.63 -10.67 17.31
CA VAL A 82 5.48 -10.03 16.31
C VAL A 82 6.26 -8.85 16.89
N LEU A 83 5.56 -7.91 17.53
CA LEU A 83 6.17 -6.67 18.02
C LEU A 83 7.12 -6.91 19.19
N THR A 84 6.91 -7.99 19.94
CA THR A 84 7.82 -8.45 21.00
C THR A 84 8.97 -9.32 20.51
N GLY A 85 9.08 -9.55 19.19
CA GLY A 85 10.18 -10.31 18.58
C GLY A 85 10.12 -11.82 18.82
N LYS A 86 8.98 -12.36 19.26
CA LYS A 86 8.77 -13.82 19.39
C LYS A 86 8.56 -14.50 18.03
N ILE A 87 8.20 -13.72 17.01
CA ILE A 87 8.06 -14.13 15.62
C ILE A 87 9.08 -13.34 14.82
N THR A 88 9.90 -14.05 14.07
CA THR A 88 10.97 -13.50 13.26
C THR A 88 10.63 -13.62 11.78
N TYR A 89 11.50 -13.05 10.95
CA TYR A 89 11.43 -13.18 9.50
C TYR A 89 11.38 -14.63 9.03
N ASP A 90 12.08 -15.54 9.70
CA ASP A 90 12.18 -16.95 9.32
C ASP A 90 10.91 -17.75 9.70
N ASP A 91 10.03 -17.15 10.52
CA ASP A 91 8.75 -17.73 10.92
C ASP A 91 7.59 -17.34 9.98
N ALA A 92 7.85 -16.48 8.98
CA ALA A 92 6.84 -16.09 8.01
C ALA A 92 6.43 -17.29 7.12
N PRO A 93 5.14 -17.41 6.76
CA PRO A 93 4.65 -18.52 5.96
C PRO A 93 5.34 -18.57 4.60
N ALA A 94 5.51 -19.76 4.05
CA ALA A 94 6.18 -19.94 2.76
C ALA A 94 5.53 -19.11 1.63
N GLY A 95 4.20 -18.95 1.66
CA GLY A 95 3.46 -18.11 0.72
C GLY A 95 3.81 -16.63 0.77
N ALA A 96 4.52 -16.15 1.79
CA ALA A 96 5.06 -14.79 1.80
C ALA A 96 6.21 -14.59 0.80
N PHE A 97 6.97 -15.66 0.50
CA PHE A 97 8.19 -15.62 -0.33
C PHE A 97 8.08 -16.40 -1.64
N ASP A 98 7.18 -17.38 -1.71
CA ASP A 98 7.02 -18.32 -2.82
C ASP A 98 5.59 -18.31 -3.37
N GLY A 99 5.44 -17.99 -4.66
CA GLY A 99 4.14 -17.89 -5.32
C GLY A 99 3.39 -19.23 -5.38
N THR A 100 4.09 -20.38 -5.47
CA THR A 100 3.43 -21.69 -5.48
C THR A 100 2.82 -22.02 -4.13
N ALA A 101 3.50 -21.68 -3.04
CA ALA A 101 2.98 -21.80 -1.68
C ALA A 101 1.79 -20.84 -1.47
N ARG A 102 1.87 -19.60 -1.98
CA ARG A 102 0.78 -18.63 -1.91
C ARG A 102 -0.50 -19.13 -2.56
N LEU A 103 -0.40 -19.77 -3.73
CA LEU A 103 -1.58 -20.34 -4.41
C LEU A 103 -2.29 -21.38 -3.54
N ARG A 104 -1.55 -22.18 -2.76
CA ARG A 104 -2.15 -23.13 -1.82
C ARG A 104 -2.83 -22.43 -0.66
N ASP A 105 -2.23 -21.36 -0.14
CA ASP A 105 -2.85 -20.54 0.92
C ASP A 105 -4.15 -19.90 0.40
N MET A 106 -4.12 -19.35 -0.83
CA MET A 106 -5.30 -18.78 -1.50
C MET A 106 -6.41 -19.82 -1.73
N ASP A 107 -6.06 -21.05 -2.13
CA ASP A 107 -7.04 -22.13 -2.30
C ASP A 107 -7.71 -22.52 -0.97
N VAL A 108 -6.99 -22.44 0.14
CA VAL A 108 -7.52 -22.68 1.49
C VAL A 108 -8.44 -21.54 1.94
N ASP A 109 -8.06 -20.30 1.67
CA ASP A 109 -8.79 -19.10 2.08
C ASP A 109 -9.95 -18.74 1.13
N GLY A 110 -10.06 -19.41 -0.01
CA GLY A 110 -11.09 -19.17 -1.02
C GLY A 110 -10.88 -17.85 -1.79
N ILE A 111 -9.62 -17.47 -2.01
CA ILE A 111 -9.21 -16.29 -2.78
C ILE A 111 -8.89 -16.73 -4.21
N ASP A 112 -9.59 -16.14 -5.19
CA ASP A 112 -9.39 -16.48 -6.60
C ASP A 112 -8.17 -15.75 -7.17
N ILE A 113 -8.02 -14.46 -6.84
CA ILE A 113 -6.98 -13.56 -7.36
C ILE A 113 -6.40 -12.74 -6.20
N ALA A 114 -5.08 -12.57 -6.17
CA ALA A 114 -4.39 -11.67 -5.25
C ALA A 114 -3.61 -10.59 -6.01
N VAL A 115 -3.85 -9.33 -5.65
CA VAL A 115 -3.09 -8.16 -6.12
C VAL A 115 -1.96 -7.91 -5.13
N LEU A 116 -0.72 -7.94 -5.61
CA LEU A 116 0.46 -8.09 -4.77
C LEU A 116 1.31 -6.83 -4.70
N TYR A 117 1.53 -6.36 -3.47
CA TYR A 117 2.34 -5.20 -3.07
C TYR A 117 3.54 -5.63 -2.21
N PRO A 118 4.60 -4.80 -2.14
CA PRO A 118 5.75 -5.10 -1.28
C PRO A 118 5.41 -5.01 0.20
N THR A 119 6.28 -5.52 1.06
CA THR A 119 6.25 -5.25 2.50
C THR A 119 7.36 -4.25 2.86
N ILE A 120 8.61 -4.66 2.69
CA ILE A 120 9.79 -3.83 2.97
C ILE A 120 9.94 -2.78 1.85
N GLY A 121 9.61 -3.19 0.63
CA GLY A 121 9.67 -2.39 -0.59
C GLY A 121 8.74 -1.18 -0.62
N LEU A 122 7.78 -1.03 0.31
CA LEU A 122 6.89 0.13 0.36
C LEU A 122 7.63 1.47 0.50
N SER A 123 8.86 1.43 1.05
CA SER A 123 9.70 2.62 1.27
C SER A 123 10.63 2.97 0.09
N ILE A 124 10.91 2.02 -0.81
CA ILE A 124 12.05 2.14 -1.73
C ILE A 124 11.87 3.21 -2.81
N GLY A 125 10.62 3.55 -3.14
CA GLY A 125 10.32 4.63 -4.09
C GLY A 125 10.75 6.01 -3.60
N ASN A 126 10.95 6.20 -2.28
CA ASN A 126 11.45 7.45 -1.69
C ASN A 126 12.96 7.41 -1.38
N ALA A 127 13.66 6.33 -1.73
CA ALA A 127 15.11 6.27 -1.55
C ALA A 127 15.81 7.37 -2.38
N PRO A 128 17.07 7.75 -2.04
CA PRO A 128 17.80 8.76 -2.80
C PRO A 128 17.83 8.47 -4.30
N ALA A 129 17.83 9.53 -5.11
CA ALA A 129 17.93 9.42 -6.56
C ALA A 129 19.17 8.59 -6.97
N GLY A 130 19.03 7.75 -7.99
CA GLY A 130 20.05 6.78 -8.40
C GLY A 130 20.08 5.48 -7.57
N ILE A 131 19.55 5.48 -6.34
CA ILE A 131 19.36 4.26 -5.53
C ILE A 131 17.94 3.73 -5.71
N ALA A 132 16.93 4.60 -5.66
CA ALA A 132 15.52 4.22 -5.79
C ALA A 132 15.24 3.43 -7.07
N GLU A 133 15.82 3.84 -8.21
CA GLU A 133 15.63 3.14 -9.49
C GLU A 133 16.12 1.70 -9.41
N GLY A 134 17.34 1.47 -8.90
CA GLY A 134 17.89 0.13 -8.76
C GLY A 134 17.05 -0.74 -7.83
N LEU A 135 16.60 -0.18 -6.69
CA LEU A 135 15.75 -0.89 -5.74
C LEU A 135 14.40 -1.26 -6.34
N CYS A 136 13.70 -0.31 -6.98
CA CYS A 136 12.41 -0.56 -7.63
C CYS A 136 12.54 -1.63 -8.71
N ARG A 137 13.56 -1.55 -9.56
CA ARG A 137 13.78 -2.53 -10.64
C ARG A 137 14.06 -3.93 -10.09
N ALA A 138 14.94 -4.03 -9.09
CA ALA A 138 15.23 -5.30 -8.42
C ALA A 138 13.97 -5.90 -7.78
N TYR A 139 13.13 -5.05 -7.17
CA TYR A 139 11.84 -5.47 -6.63
C TYR A 139 10.89 -6.00 -7.70
N ASN A 140 10.70 -5.23 -8.76
CA ASN A 140 9.79 -5.58 -9.84
C ASN A 140 10.23 -6.86 -10.58
N ASP A 141 11.53 -7.07 -10.78
CA ASP A 141 12.05 -8.28 -11.42
C ASP A 141 11.84 -9.53 -10.55
N TRP A 142 12.02 -9.41 -9.24
CA TRP A 142 11.71 -10.50 -8.31
C TRP A 142 10.20 -10.76 -8.23
N LEU A 143 9.36 -9.72 -8.14
CA LEU A 143 7.91 -9.88 -8.07
C LEU A 143 7.38 -10.56 -9.34
N ARG A 144 7.94 -10.25 -10.53
CA ARG A 144 7.63 -10.99 -11.76
C ARG A 144 7.89 -12.49 -11.58
N ASP A 145 9.04 -12.87 -11.03
CA ASP A 145 9.40 -14.28 -10.82
C ASP A 145 8.47 -14.95 -9.78
N TYR A 146 8.05 -14.21 -8.75
CA TYR A 146 7.06 -14.67 -7.78
C TYR A 146 5.71 -14.95 -8.46
N CYS A 147 5.21 -14.00 -9.25
CA CYS A 147 3.92 -14.11 -9.94
C CYS A 147 3.92 -15.14 -11.07
N ALA A 148 5.09 -15.53 -11.58
CA ALA A 148 5.22 -16.54 -12.63
C ALA A 148 4.65 -17.92 -12.25
N ALA A 149 4.40 -18.18 -10.96
CA ALA A 149 3.72 -19.39 -10.50
C ALA A 149 2.30 -19.52 -11.08
N ASP A 150 1.55 -18.41 -11.17
CA ASP A 150 0.27 -18.31 -11.89
C ASP A 150 -0.05 -16.83 -12.16
N PRO A 151 0.33 -16.29 -13.34
CA PRO A 151 0.10 -14.88 -13.68
C PRO A 151 -1.37 -14.48 -13.82
N GLY A 152 -2.29 -15.45 -13.86
CA GLY A 152 -3.74 -15.19 -13.88
C GLY A 152 -4.34 -15.00 -12.49
N ARG A 153 -3.69 -15.55 -11.46
CA ARG A 153 -4.13 -15.46 -10.06
C ARG A 153 -3.26 -14.56 -9.20
N LEU A 154 -1.98 -14.40 -9.54
CA LEU A 154 -1.01 -13.55 -8.83
C LEU A 154 -0.71 -12.31 -9.67
N ILE A 155 -1.27 -11.17 -9.27
CA ILE A 155 -1.21 -9.93 -10.04
C ILE A 155 -0.20 -8.99 -9.41
N GLY A 156 0.95 -8.80 -10.07
CA GLY A 156 2.00 -7.89 -9.57
C GLY A 156 1.65 -6.42 -9.79
N ILE A 157 1.96 -5.59 -8.78
CA ILE A 157 1.92 -4.12 -8.85
C ILE A 157 3.33 -3.55 -8.68
N GLY A 158 3.74 -2.71 -9.62
CA GLY A 158 5.12 -2.21 -9.68
C GLY A 158 5.42 -1.10 -8.66
N ALA A 159 6.61 -1.17 -8.03
CA ALA A 159 7.20 -0.04 -7.33
C ALA A 159 7.86 0.93 -8.33
N VAL A 160 7.76 2.24 -8.10
CA VAL A 160 8.36 3.25 -8.99
C VAL A 160 9.26 4.25 -8.23
N PRO A 161 10.39 4.69 -8.82
CA PRO A 161 11.35 5.58 -8.16
C PRO A 161 10.87 7.04 -8.16
N MET A 162 10.12 7.43 -7.14
CA MET A 162 9.48 8.75 -7.00
C MET A 162 10.42 9.89 -6.57
N THR A 163 11.73 9.71 -6.74
CA THR A 163 12.71 10.80 -6.66
C THR A 163 13.15 11.32 -8.03
N ASP A 164 12.74 10.64 -9.12
CA ASP A 164 12.98 11.02 -10.51
C ASP A 164 11.75 10.65 -11.35
N MET A 165 11.04 11.65 -11.90
CA MET A 165 9.80 11.43 -12.64
C MET A 165 10.01 10.73 -13.98
N ASP A 166 11.13 10.99 -14.66
CA ASP A 166 11.43 10.34 -15.94
C ASP A 166 11.71 8.85 -15.71
N ALA A 167 12.45 8.54 -14.64
CA ALA A 167 12.66 7.15 -14.20
C ALA A 167 11.35 6.48 -13.76
N ALA A 168 10.48 7.19 -13.02
CA ALA A 168 9.17 6.66 -12.61
C ALA A 168 8.28 6.34 -13.81
N VAL A 169 8.24 7.21 -14.82
CA VAL A 169 7.49 6.98 -16.07
C VAL A 169 8.07 5.81 -16.86
N ALA A 170 9.40 5.73 -16.99
CA ALA A 170 10.06 4.62 -17.69
C ALA A 170 9.76 3.28 -17.01
N GLU A 171 9.87 3.22 -15.68
CA GLU A 171 9.61 2.00 -14.92
C GLU A 171 8.13 1.62 -14.94
N THR A 172 7.21 2.59 -14.90
CA THR A 172 5.77 2.33 -15.09
C THR A 172 5.51 1.63 -16.42
N ARG A 173 6.12 2.11 -17.51
CA ARG A 173 5.97 1.49 -18.84
C ARG A 173 6.56 0.09 -18.87
N ARG A 174 7.71 -0.13 -18.24
CA ARG A 174 8.37 -1.44 -18.14
C ARG A 174 7.52 -2.45 -17.37
N CYS A 175 7.02 -2.07 -16.20
CA CYS A 175 6.13 -2.88 -15.38
C CYS A 175 4.94 -3.40 -16.18
N VAL A 176 4.24 -2.52 -16.89
CA VAL A 176 3.04 -2.90 -17.64
C VAL A 176 3.37 -3.68 -18.92
N ARG A 177 4.32 -3.19 -19.73
CA ARG A 177 4.55 -3.73 -21.08
C ARG A 177 5.47 -4.95 -21.12
N GLU A 178 6.40 -5.05 -20.17
CA GLU A 178 7.44 -6.08 -20.19
C GLU A 178 7.24 -7.10 -19.06
N LEU A 179 6.78 -6.67 -17.88
CA LEU A 179 6.59 -7.56 -16.73
C LEU A 179 5.16 -8.11 -16.58
N GLY A 180 4.19 -7.56 -17.32
CA GLY A 180 2.79 -7.96 -17.24
C GLY A 180 2.07 -7.48 -15.98
N PHE A 181 2.59 -6.44 -15.32
CA PHE A 181 1.96 -5.85 -14.14
C PHE A 181 0.73 -5.04 -14.52
N HIS A 182 -0.24 -5.01 -13.61
CA HIS A 182 -1.55 -4.38 -13.85
C HIS A 182 -1.67 -3.00 -13.18
N GLY A 183 -0.54 -2.39 -12.82
CA GLY A 183 -0.50 -1.09 -12.18
C GLY A 183 0.84 -0.81 -11.53
N VAL A 184 0.93 0.36 -10.92
CA VAL A 184 2.04 0.76 -10.06
C VAL A 184 1.49 1.36 -8.77
N PHE A 185 2.31 1.41 -7.73
CA PHE A 185 1.93 2.07 -6.48
C PHE A 185 2.93 3.15 -6.09
N ILE A 186 2.43 4.13 -5.33
CA ILE A 186 3.22 5.12 -4.60
C ILE A 186 2.61 5.30 -3.21
N ARG A 187 3.35 5.94 -2.30
CA ARG A 187 2.78 6.33 -1.00
C ARG A 187 1.87 7.55 -1.16
N PRO A 188 0.85 7.71 -0.30
CA PRO A 188 0.01 8.93 -0.25
C PRO A 188 0.75 10.15 0.33
N ASN A 189 2.05 10.02 0.61
CA ASN A 189 2.89 11.06 1.20
C ASN A 189 3.48 11.99 0.12
N PRO A 190 3.71 13.29 0.42
CA PRO A 190 4.42 14.19 -0.49
C PRO A 190 5.87 13.77 -0.75
N TYR A 191 6.23 13.55 -2.01
CA TYR A 191 7.61 13.27 -2.42
C TYR A 191 8.34 14.58 -2.71
N GLY A 192 9.50 14.79 -2.08
CA GLY A 192 10.26 16.04 -2.21
C GLY A 192 9.45 17.29 -1.80
N GLY A 193 8.45 17.14 -0.93
CA GLY A 193 7.54 18.21 -0.51
C GLY A 193 6.43 18.56 -1.51
N ARG A 194 6.27 17.79 -2.59
CA ARG A 194 5.22 17.99 -3.59
C ARG A 194 4.04 17.06 -3.33
N HIS A 195 2.83 17.61 -3.34
CA HIS A 195 1.61 16.82 -3.35
C HIS A 195 1.31 16.30 -4.77
N VAL A 196 0.45 15.30 -4.85
CA VAL A 196 0.08 14.55 -6.07
C VAL A 196 -0.58 15.40 -7.17
N ASP A 197 -0.98 16.63 -6.85
CA ASP A 197 -1.52 17.63 -7.77
C ASP A 197 -0.47 18.59 -8.35
N ASP A 198 0.79 18.51 -7.89
CA ASP A 198 1.88 19.27 -8.50
C ASP A 198 2.05 18.82 -9.98
N PRO A 199 2.19 19.76 -10.94
CA PRO A 199 2.41 19.42 -12.35
C PRO A 199 3.59 18.48 -12.62
N TRP A 200 4.55 18.39 -11.69
CA TRP A 200 5.63 17.40 -11.72
C TRP A 200 5.12 15.97 -11.84
N TYR A 201 3.94 15.62 -11.29
CA TYR A 201 3.33 14.29 -11.41
C TYR A 201 2.57 14.05 -12.72
N HIS A 202 2.28 15.09 -13.51
CA HIS A 202 1.49 14.95 -14.75
C HIS A 202 2.02 13.89 -15.74
N PRO A 203 3.35 13.72 -15.94
CA PRO A 203 3.87 12.66 -16.80
C PRO A 203 3.47 11.25 -16.34
N LEU A 204 3.46 11.00 -15.03
CA LEU A 204 3.03 9.72 -14.45
C LEU A 204 1.52 9.52 -14.65
N TRP A 205 0.69 10.51 -14.33
CA TRP A 205 -0.76 10.45 -14.53
C TRP A 205 -1.15 10.20 -15.98
N LYS A 206 -0.51 10.93 -16.90
CA LYS A 206 -0.69 10.73 -18.33
C LYS A 206 -0.29 9.32 -18.75
N THR A 207 0.85 8.83 -18.27
CA THR A 207 1.37 7.50 -18.62
C THR A 207 0.46 6.38 -18.11
N ALA A 208 0.00 6.45 -16.85
CA ALA A 208 -0.92 5.46 -16.29
C ALA A 208 -2.26 5.43 -17.07
N ALA A 209 -2.81 6.61 -17.38
CA ALA A 209 -4.01 6.76 -18.20
C ALA A 209 -3.83 6.18 -19.62
N GLU A 210 -2.71 6.46 -20.30
CA GLU A 210 -2.40 5.91 -21.63
C GLU A 210 -2.23 4.39 -21.62
N LEU A 211 -1.69 3.83 -20.53
CA LEU A 211 -1.51 2.39 -20.36
C LEU A 211 -2.79 1.69 -19.91
N GLY A 212 -3.82 2.44 -19.48
CA GLY A 212 -5.06 1.88 -18.96
C GLY A 212 -4.88 1.13 -17.64
N VAL A 213 -3.92 1.54 -16.80
CA VAL A 213 -3.65 0.91 -15.50
C VAL A 213 -3.83 1.90 -14.35
N PRO A 214 -4.30 1.43 -13.18
CA PRO A 214 -4.41 2.27 -11.99
C PRO A 214 -3.05 2.64 -11.38
N VAL A 215 -3.06 3.74 -10.62
CA VAL A 215 -2.02 4.03 -9.62
C VAL A 215 -2.58 3.79 -8.22
N GLY A 216 -1.97 2.87 -7.49
CA GLY A 216 -2.29 2.58 -6.09
C GLY A 216 -1.62 3.54 -5.12
N PHE A 217 -2.35 3.97 -4.10
CA PHE A 217 -1.85 4.70 -2.94
C PHE A 217 -1.79 3.76 -1.75
N HIS A 218 -0.60 3.23 -1.49
CA HIS A 218 -0.36 2.32 -0.38
C HIS A 218 0.31 3.08 0.77
N PRO A 219 -0.29 3.13 1.97
CA PRO A 219 0.31 3.83 3.09
C PRO A 219 1.48 3.04 3.70
N LEU A 220 2.26 3.69 4.57
CA LEU A 220 3.30 3.03 5.34
C LEU A 220 3.47 3.76 6.67
N ALA A 221 3.42 3.03 7.79
CA ALA A 221 3.46 3.57 9.15
C ALA A 221 4.89 4.01 9.55
N MET A 222 5.42 5.04 8.89
CA MET A 222 6.80 5.50 9.02
C MET A 222 6.92 7.04 9.12
N TRP A 223 7.96 7.51 9.81
CA TRP A 223 8.28 8.94 10.05
C TRP A 223 9.35 9.49 9.08
N ASP A 224 9.41 8.92 7.88
CA ASP A 224 10.43 9.19 6.85
C ASP A 224 9.93 10.14 5.74
N MET A 225 8.65 10.48 5.74
CA MET A 225 8.06 11.38 4.75
C MET A 225 7.09 12.36 5.42
N PRO A 226 6.87 13.55 4.83
CA PRO A 226 5.75 14.41 5.21
C PRO A 226 4.43 13.63 5.13
N GLY A 227 3.49 13.93 6.02
CA GLY A 227 2.21 13.22 6.13
C GLY A 227 1.73 13.11 7.56
N ALA A 228 0.62 12.42 7.77
CA ALA A 228 -0.07 12.34 9.04
C ALA A 228 0.82 11.74 10.13
N THR A 229 1.53 10.66 9.83
CA THR A 229 2.45 10.00 10.79
C THR A 229 3.48 10.96 11.35
N LEU A 230 4.11 11.77 10.49
CA LEU A 230 5.12 12.74 10.89
C LEU A 230 4.52 14.01 11.51
N HIS A 231 3.45 14.57 10.94
CA HIS A 231 2.92 15.87 11.34
C HIS A 231 2.05 15.84 12.60
N PHE A 232 1.34 14.73 12.87
CA PHE A 232 0.58 14.55 14.11
C PHE A 232 1.42 13.91 15.23
N ASP A 233 2.70 13.67 14.99
CA ASP A 233 3.66 13.14 15.98
C ASP A 233 3.17 11.84 16.66
N PHE A 234 2.53 10.95 15.89
CA PHE A 234 1.98 9.70 16.44
C PHE A 234 3.07 8.91 17.20
N PRO A 235 2.76 8.33 18.36
CA PRO A 235 3.79 7.75 19.23
C PRO A 235 4.35 6.43 18.69
N ASP A 236 3.54 5.63 17.99
CA ASP A 236 3.92 4.33 17.47
C ASP A 236 3.08 3.92 16.24
N ILE A 237 3.41 2.75 15.67
CA ILE A 237 2.81 2.25 14.42
C ILE A 237 1.30 2.02 14.53
N SER A 238 0.76 1.75 15.72
CA SER A 238 -0.66 1.48 15.89
C SER A 238 -1.49 2.75 15.67
N TYR A 239 -1.01 3.90 16.17
CA TYR A 239 -1.63 5.20 15.92
C TYR A 239 -1.45 5.62 14.45
N ALA A 240 -0.25 5.40 13.90
CA ALA A 240 0.05 5.70 12.50
C ALA A 240 -0.83 4.90 11.53
N ALA A 241 -1.01 3.60 11.75
CA ALA A 241 -1.90 2.77 10.93
C ALA A 241 -3.38 3.10 11.17
N ALA A 242 -3.81 3.22 12.44
CA ALA A 242 -5.22 3.41 12.76
C ALA A 242 -5.80 4.78 12.34
N ALA A 243 -4.97 5.84 12.33
CA ALA A 243 -5.42 7.19 11.99
C ALA A 243 -4.65 7.77 10.79
N GLY A 244 -3.33 7.58 10.75
CA GLY A 244 -2.48 8.19 9.74
C GLY A 244 -2.82 7.77 8.32
N PHE A 245 -3.10 6.48 8.09
CA PHE A 245 -3.40 5.95 6.76
C PHE A 245 -4.64 6.60 6.16
N THR A 246 -5.73 6.63 6.93
CA THR A 246 -6.97 7.31 6.55
C THR A 246 -6.76 8.81 6.30
N LEU A 247 -6.00 9.50 7.15
CA LEU A 247 -5.75 10.93 7.01
C LEU A 247 -4.95 11.27 5.75
N ASP A 248 -3.87 10.52 5.48
CA ASP A 248 -3.05 10.72 4.28
C ASP A 248 -3.85 10.41 3.00
N SER A 249 -4.72 9.40 3.03
CA SER A 249 -5.65 9.08 1.94
C SER A 249 -6.67 10.20 1.67
N MET A 250 -7.29 10.76 2.72
CA MET A 250 -8.18 11.92 2.59
C MET A 250 -7.46 13.12 1.98
N VAL A 251 -6.24 13.42 2.43
CA VAL A 251 -5.45 14.55 1.93
C VAL A 251 -5.11 14.32 0.45
N THR A 252 -4.58 13.15 0.11
CA THR A 252 -4.21 12.78 -1.26
C THR A 252 -5.36 12.92 -2.23
N LEU A 253 -6.51 12.30 -1.93
CA LEU A 253 -7.68 12.40 -2.80
C LEU A 253 -8.25 13.82 -2.87
N THR A 254 -8.16 14.60 -1.78
CA THR A 254 -8.56 16.01 -1.80
C THR A 254 -7.73 16.79 -2.81
N HIS A 255 -6.40 16.58 -2.83
CA HIS A 255 -5.51 17.20 -3.82
C HIS A 255 -5.89 16.78 -5.24
N LEU A 256 -6.08 15.48 -5.51
CA LEU A 256 -6.43 14.99 -6.85
C LEU A 256 -7.77 15.57 -7.37
N ILE A 257 -8.79 15.64 -6.52
CA ILE A 257 -10.14 16.09 -6.90
C ILE A 257 -10.20 17.62 -7.01
N PHE A 258 -9.68 18.35 -6.02
CA PHE A 258 -9.80 19.81 -5.96
C PHE A 258 -8.93 20.54 -6.96
N SER A 259 -7.77 19.99 -7.31
CA SER A 259 -6.91 20.54 -8.36
C SER A 259 -7.41 20.21 -9.77
N GLY A 260 -8.33 19.24 -9.89
CA GLY A 260 -8.81 18.73 -11.16
C GLY A 260 -7.81 17.84 -11.88
N VAL A 261 -6.93 17.12 -11.17
CA VAL A 261 -6.09 16.07 -11.80
C VAL A 261 -6.96 14.99 -12.41
N LEU A 262 -7.92 14.46 -11.64
CA LEU A 262 -8.90 13.50 -12.17
C LEU A 262 -9.73 14.17 -13.28
N ASP A 263 -10.05 15.45 -13.12
CA ASP A 263 -10.68 16.28 -14.14
C ASP A 263 -9.81 16.60 -15.39
N ARG A 264 -8.53 16.26 -15.40
CA ARG A 264 -7.64 16.48 -16.56
C ARG A 264 -7.31 15.16 -17.24
N PHE A 265 -7.11 14.11 -16.46
CA PHE A 265 -6.77 12.77 -16.91
C PHE A 265 -7.98 11.84 -16.68
N ARG A 266 -8.96 11.88 -17.60
CA ARG A 266 -10.24 11.15 -17.46
C ARG A 266 -10.08 9.63 -17.34
N GLU A 267 -9.10 9.08 -18.03
CA GLU A 267 -8.83 7.63 -18.03
C GLU A 267 -7.97 7.18 -16.85
N LEU A 268 -7.45 8.11 -16.03
CA LEU A 268 -6.68 7.76 -14.85
C LEU A 268 -7.60 7.08 -13.82
N GLN A 269 -7.23 5.89 -13.38
CA GLN A 269 -7.83 5.24 -12.22
C GLN A 269 -6.86 5.31 -11.05
N VAL A 270 -7.38 5.53 -9.85
CA VAL A 270 -6.58 5.48 -8.61
C VAL A 270 -7.22 4.54 -7.61
N ILE A 271 -6.38 3.85 -6.84
CA ILE A 271 -6.84 2.92 -5.81
C ILE A 271 -6.25 3.38 -4.48
N VAL A 272 -7.05 3.47 -3.44
CA VAL A 272 -6.61 3.74 -2.07
C VAL A 272 -6.62 2.44 -1.28
N LEU A 273 -5.49 2.13 -0.67
CA LEU A 273 -5.24 0.86 0.01
C LEU A 273 -5.12 1.05 1.52
N GLU A 274 -5.32 -0.03 2.28
CA GLU A 274 -5.16 -0.12 3.73
C GLU A 274 -5.73 1.06 4.54
N SER A 275 -6.83 1.67 4.09
CA SER A 275 -7.39 2.89 4.70
C SER A 275 -8.83 2.72 5.19
N SER A 276 -9.41 1.51 5.03
CA SER A 276 -10.83 1.25 5.16
C SER A 276 -11.68 2.24 4.33
N GLY A 277 -13.03 2.16 4.39
CA GLY A 277 -13.89 3.09 3.63
C GLY A 277 -14.98 3.79 4.43
N GLY A 278 -15.06 3.60 5.75
CA GLY A 278 -16.08 4.25 6.58
C GLY A 278 -16.04 5.79 6.55
N TRP A 279 -14.90 6.36 6.20
CA TRP A 279 -14.68 7.81 6.11
C TRP A 279 -15.16 8.42 4.79
N VAL A 280 -15.29 7.62 3.73
CA VAL A 280 -15.53 8.10 2.36
C VAL A 280 -16.79 8.95 2.29
N TYR A 281 -17.87 8.50 2.93
CA TYR A 281 -19.16 9.18 2.89
C TYR A 281 -19.08 10.62 3.42
N THR A 282 -18.61 10.80 4.66
CA THR A 282 -18.59 12.11 5.31
C THR A 282 -17.55 13.03 4.69
N TRP A 283 -16.41 12.49 4.26
CA TRP A 283 -15.37 13.24 3.56
C TRP A 283 -15.86 13.72 2.18
N LEU A 284 -16.48 12.85 1.38
CA LEU A 284 -16.91 13.18 0.02
C LEU A 284 -18.06 14.20 0.02
N GLU A 285 -18.99 14.10 0.97
CA GLU A 285 -20.04 15.10 1.19
C GLU A 285 -19.43 16.49 1.44
N ARG A 286 -18.40 16.56 2.28
CA ARG A 286 -17.70 17.81 2.58
C ARG A 286 -16.99 18.38 1.35
N LEU A 287 -16.33 17.55 0.55
CA LEU A 287 -15.68 17.99 -0.68
C LEU A 287 -16.70 18.57 -1.67
N ALA A 288 -17.80 17.86 -1.89
CA ALA A 288 -18.87 18.30 -2.78
C ALA A 288 -19.48 19.64 -2.32
N HIS A 289 -19.73 19.77 -1.02
CA HIS A 289 -20.22 21.03 -0.43
C HIS A 289 -19.24 22.19 -0.69
N HIS A 290 -17.94 22.01 -0.40
CA HIS A 290 -16.95 23.08 -0.55
C HIS A 290 -16.73 23.48 -2.01
N MET A 291 -16.82 22.56 -2.97
CA MET A 291 -16.81 22.92 -4.40
C MET A 291 -18.01 23.78 -4.79
N LYS A 292 -19.19 23.52 -4.20
CA LYS A 292 -20.41 24.31 -4.46
C LYS A 292 -20.37 25.71 -3.84
N ILE A 293 -19.88 25.84 -2.61
CA ILE A 293 -19.89 27.13 -1.90
C ILE A 293 -18.66 28.01 -2.21
N LEU A 294 -17.58 27.42 -2.71
CA LEU A 294 -16.34 28.12 -3.09
C LEU A 294 -15.92 27.83 -4.54
N PRO A 295 -16.79 28.03 -5.54
CA PRO A 295 -16.50 27.67 -6.93
C PRO A 295 -15.37 28.52 -7.54
N SER A 296 -15.22 29.77 -7.08
CA SER A 296 -14.17 30.70 -7.56
C SER A 296 -12.74 30.27 -7.24
N LEU A 297 -12.56 29.38 -6.24
CA LEU A 297 -11.24 28.82 -5.91
C LEU A 297 -10.82 27.69 -6.86
N ARG A 298 -11.75 27.20 -7.71
CA ARG A 298 -11.53 26.07 -8.62
C ARG A 298 -12.15 26.32 -10.00
N PRO A 299 -11.86 27.46 -10.65
CA PRO A 299 -12.55 27.86 -11.88
C PRO A 299 -12.26 26.92 -13.07
N ALA A 300 -11.16 26.16 -13.00
CA ALA A 300 -10.75 25.22 -14.05
C ALA A 300 -11.33 23.79 -13.88
N VAL A 301 -11.93 23.48 -12.74
CA VAL A 301 -12.46 22.14 -12.44
C VAL A 301 -13.93 22.09 -12.84
N LYS A 302 -14.27 21.21 -13.79
CA LYS A 302 -15.60 21.13 -14.41
C LYS A 302 -16.50 20.11 -13.72
N ARG A 303 -15.95 18.97 -13.31
CA ARG A 303 -16.71 17.88 -12.66
C ARG A 303 -16.79 18.05 -11.15
N GLY A 304 -17.91 17.61 -10.57
CA GLY A 304 -18.10 17.62 -9.12
C GLY A 304 -17.24 16.59 -8.41
N ALA A 305 -17.03 16.75 -7.09
CA ALA A 305 -16.24 15.79 -6.30
C ALA A 305 -16.80 14.36 -6.35
N ILE A 306 -18.13 14.22 -6.23
CA ILE A 306 -18.80 12.91 -6.25
C ILE A 306 -18.62 12.22 -7.61
N GLU A 307 -18.75 12.98 -8.70
CA GLU A 307 -18.57 12.49 -10.07
C GLU A 307 -17.12 12.01 -10.29
N GLN A 308 -16.13 12.86 -9.96
CA GLN A 308 -14.72 12.48 -10.05
C GLN A 308 -14.37 11.24 -9.22
N PHE A 309 -14.94 11.12 -8.01
CA PHE A 309 -14.71 9.97 -7.14
C PHE A 309 -15.33 8.68 -7.74
N HIS A 310 -16.60 8.73 -8.15
CA HIS A 310 -17.30 7.56 -8.68
C HIS A 310 -16.68 7.02 -9.97
N ASP A 311 -16.17 7.90 -10.83
CA ASP A 311 -15.64 7.52 -12.14
C ASP A 311 -14.23 6.92 -12.06
N GLN A 312 -13.43 7.28 -11.04
CA GLN A 312 -11.97 7.10 -11.08
C GLN A 312 -11.32 6.60 -9.79
N VAL A 313 -12.05 6.48 -8.68
CA VAL A 313 -11.47 6.12 -7.38
C VAL A 313 -12.03 4.80 -6.88
N TRP A 314 -11.13 3.89 -6.55
CA TRP A 314 -11.41 2.64 -5.85
C TRP A 314 -10.80 2.68 -4.45
N VAL A 315 -11.44 2.01 -3.50
CA VAL A 315 -11.00 1.95 -2.10
C VAL A 315 -11.05 0.51 -1.63
N SER A 316 -9.94 -0.02 -1.12
CA SER A 316 -9.92 -1.34 -0.50
C SER A 316 -10.54 -1.29 0.90
N PHE A 317 -11.08 -2.43 1.34
CA PHE A 317 -11.68 -2.59 2.65
C PHE A 317 -11.09 -3.81 3.32
N ASP A 318 -10.72 -3.67 4.59
CA ASP A 318 -10.34 -4.80 5.41
C ASP A 318 -11.56 -5.69 5.66
N PRO A 319 -11.43 -7.02 5.57
CA PRO A 319 -12.56 -7.95 5.74
C PRO A 319 -13.21 -7.88 7.13
N ASP A 320 -12.47 -7.38 8.12
CA ASP A 320 -12.94 -7.21 9.50
C ASP A 320 -13.61 -5.85 9.78
N ALA A 321 -13.60 -4.92 8.81
CA ALA A 321 -14.21 -3.61 8.97
C ALA A 321 -15.75 -3.75 9.08
N ARG A 322 -16.30 -3.43 10.25
CA ARG A 322 -17.75 -3.49 10.52
C ARG A 322 -18.29 -2.10 10.85
N SER A 323 -19.43 -1.76 10.25
CA SER A 323 -20.20 -0.58 10.65
C SER A 323 -20.55 -0.65 12.14
N PRO A 324 -20.27 0.39 12.94
CA PRO A 324 -20.55 0.42 14.39
C PRO A 324 -22.03 0.23 14.76
N ALA A 325 -22.94 0.40 13.78
CA ALA A 325 -24.39 0.32 13.96
C ALA A 325 -24.93 -1.04 14.45
N ARG A 326 -24.09 -2.08 14.57
CA ARG A 326 -24.51 -3.43 15.02
C ARG A 326 -24.22 -3.77 16.48
N ARG A 327 -23.95 -2.79 17.36
CA ARG A 327 -23.94 -3.04 18.81
C ARG A 327 -25.31 -2.78 19.44
N ALA A 328 -26.30 -3.61 19.13
CA ALA A 328 -27.29 -3.92 20.15
C ALA A 328 -26.58 -4.77 21.20
N ARG A 329 -26.19 -4.19 22.34
CA ARG A 329 -25.79 -4.98 23.51
C ARG A 329 -26.98 -5.89 23.85
N PRO A 330 -26.80 -7.22 23.94
CA PRO A 330 -27.79 -8.05 24.60
C PRO A 330 -28.03 -7.49 26.01
N ALA A 331 -29.29 -7.36 26.42
CA ALA A 331 -29.67 -6.81 27.72
C ALA A 331 -29.14 -7.63 28.93
N ASP A 332 -28.54 -8.79 28.68
CA ASP A 332 -28.06 -9.74 29.68
C ASP A 332 -26.57 -9.60 30.04
N GLY A 333 -25.84 -8.65 29.44
CA GLY A 333 -24.44 -8.38 29.78
C GLY A 333 -23.42 -9.40 29.24
N THR A 334 -23.82 -10.32 28.36
CA THR A 334 -22.90 -11.29 27.76
C THR A 334 -21.98 -10.61 26.73
N PRO A 335 -20.64 -10.77 26.81
CA PRO A 335 -19.72 -10.20 25.84
C PRO A 335 -19.93 -10.83 24.44
N PRO A 336 -19.89 -10.03 23.36
CA PRO A 336 -20.05 -10.56 22.01
C PRO A 336 -18.83 -11.42 21.65
N GLY A 337 -19.06 -12.70 21.31
CA GLY A 337 -18.02 -13.61 20.80
C GLY A 337 -17.73 -14.86 21.64
N ALA A 338 -18.44 -15.13 22.74
CA ALA A 338 -18.29 -16.41 23.43
C ALA A 338 -18.80 -17.57 22.54
N PRO A 339 -18.00 -18.62 22.27
CA PRO A 339 -18.45 -19.77 21.50
C PRO A 339 -19.61 -20.46 22.23
N ARG A 340 -20.77 -20.56 21.55
CA ARG A 340 -21.90 -21.34 22.06
C ARG A 340 -21.47 -22.80 22.10
N SER A 341 -21.30 -23.35 23.30
CA SER A 341 -21.03 -24.78 23.48
C SER A 341 -22.18 -25.59 22.89
N ARG A 342 -21.91 -26.29 21.79
CA ARG A 342 -22.82 -27.32 21.29
C ARG A 342 -22.79 -28.48 22.30
N ARG A 343 -23.77 -28.53 23.19
CA ARG A 343 -24.08 -29.75 23.93
C ARG A 343 -24.52 -30.79 22.90
N ARG A 344 -23.77 -31.89 22.83
CA ARG A 344 -24.19 -33.12 22.16
C ARG A 344 -25.39 -33.69 22.93
N SER A 345 -26.44 -34.06 22.21
CA SER A 345 -27.42 -35.07 22.59
C SER A 345 -27.61 -35.98 21.39
#